data_AF-A0A5C9BTA4-F1
#
_entry.id   AF-A0A5C9BTA4-F1
#
_cell.length_a   1.000
_cell.length_b   1.000
_cell.length_c   1.000
_cell.angle_alpha   90.00
_cell.angle_beta   90.00
_cell.angle_gamma   90.00
#
_symmetry.space_group_name_H-M   'P 1'
#
loop_
_entity.id
_entity.type
_entity.pdbx_description
1 polymer ?
#
loop_
_entity_poly.entity_id
_entity_poly.type
_entity_poly.pdbx_seq_one_letter_code
_entity_poly.pdbx_strand_id
1 'polypeptide(L)'
;MNFFHFKHFTFLADFAHNPHGLKLLCDFVQKLDYTYKVGVISGTGDRRDEDIRELGSISAKNFDEIIIRCDKNLRGRTAEEIITLLQEGINSVNPNLPQMVIANENLALEYIYENYKPGALYTIMCDVVAGALDKIKELKSREDGN
;
A
#
# COMPACT_ATOMS: atom_id res chain seq x y z
N MET A 1 12.49 -4.85 -0.89
CA MET A 1 12.38 -3.42 -1.27
C MET A 1 12.95 -3.18 -2.66
N ASN A 2 12.15 -2.61 -3.57
CA ASN A 2 12.56 -2.13 -4.89
C ASN A 2 12.02 -0.71 -5.10
N PHE A 3 12.88 0.24 -5.49
CA PHE A 3 12.48 1.61 -5.81
C PHE A 3 12.26 1.79 -7.31
N PHE A 4 11.23 2.55 -7.67
CA PHE A 4 10.96 2.97 -9.05
C PHE A 4 10.72 4.47 -9.06
N HIS A 5 11.69 5.21 -9.61
CA HIS A 5 11.63 6.66 -9.69
C HIS A 5 10.95 7.07 -10.99
N PHE A 6 9.81 7.75 -10.85
CA PHE A 6 9.09 8.41 -11.93
C PHE A 6 9.53 9.89 -11.97
N LYS A 7 9.18 10.63 -13.02
CA LYS A 7 9.56 12.04 -13.19
C LYS A 7 9.11 12.91 -12.00
N HIS A 8 7.97 12.58 -11.39
CA HIS A 8 7.34 13.41 -10.37
C HIS A 8 7.01 12.70 -9.05
N PHE A 9 7.20 11.39 -8.94
CA PHE A 9 6.87 10.62 -7.75
C PHE A 9 7.72 9.34 -7.68
N THR A 10 7.60 8.56 -6.62
CA THR A 10 8.35 7.30 -6.48
C THR A 10 7.46 6.18 -5.97
N PHE A 11 7.62 4.97 -6.53
CA PHE A 11 7.11 3.75 -5.91
C PHE A 11 8.21 3.04 -5.11
N LEU A 12 7.82 2.49 -3.96
CA LEU A 12 8.60 1.54 -3.19
C LEU A 12 7.80 0.24 -3.03
N ALA A 13 8.25 -0.85 -3.65
CA ALA A 13 7.62 -2.16 -3.54
C ALA A 13 8.33 -3.05 -2.51
N ASP A 14 7.56 -3.63 -1.58
CA ASP A 14 8.06 -4.55 -0.55
C ASP A 14 7.09 -5.71 -0.25
N PHE A 15 7.59 -6.77 0.42
CA PHE A 15 6.86 -8.00 0.75
C PHE A 15 6.33 -8.02 2.20
N ALA A 16 6.47 -6.92 2.93
CA ALA A 16 5.95 -6.80 4.28
C ALA A 16 4.43 -7.01 4.32
N HIS A 17 4.01 -8.23 4.66
CA HIS A 17 2.59 -8.65 4.74
C HIS A 17 2.18 -9.06 6.18
N ASN A 18 3.02 -8.75 7.17
CA ASN A 18 2.74 -8.96 8.59
C ASN A 18 3.12 -7.71 9.41
N PRO A 19 2.56 -7.54 10.63
CA PRO A 19 2.80 -6.34 11.43
C PRO A 19 4.27 -6.04 11.71
N HIS A 20 5.08 -7.07 11.99
CA HIS A 20 6.50 -6.89 12.27
C HIS A 20 7.27 -6.36 11.06
N GLY A 21 7.07 -6.97 9.88
CA GLY A 21 7.68 -6.53 8.63
C GLY A 21 7.20 -5.13 8.24
N LEU A 22 5.92 -4.83 8.40
CA LEU A 22 5.37 -3.52 8.11
C LEU A 22 5.99 -2.45 9.00
N LYS A 23 6.18 -2.74 10.29
CA LYS A 23 6.83 -1.80 11.22
C LYS A 23 8.25 -1.46 10.79
N LEU A 24 9.06 -2.45 10.42
CA LEU A 24 10.43 -2.23 9.93
C LEU A 24 10.45 -1.43 8.63
N LEU A 25 9.51 -1.71 7.72
CA LEU A 25 9.35 -0.95 6.48
C LEU A 25 8.97 0.50 6.76
N CYS A 26 8.01 0.73 7.66
CA CYS A 26 7.61 2.06 8.08
C CYS A 26 8.76 2.82 8.75
N ASP A 27 9.53 2.20 9.65
CA ASP A 27 10.71 2.81 10.29
C ASP A 27 11.77 3.23 9.27
N PHE A 28 11.91 2.47 8.18
CA PHE A 28 12.75 2.84 7.03
C PHE A 28 12.14 4.01 6.25
N VAL A 29 10.86 3.92 5.87
CA VAL A 29 10.13 4.97 5.12
C VAL A 29 10.12 6.30 5.85
N GLN A 30 10.05 6.32 7.18
CA GLN A 30 10.08 7.56 7.96
C GLN A 30 11.41 8.31 7.86
N LYS A 31 12.51 7.61 7.56
CA LYS A 31 13.84 8.22 7.39
C LYS A 31 14.04 8.80 5.99
N LEU A 32 13.14 8.51 5.05
CA LEU A 32 13.21 9.02 3.69
C LEU A 32 12.60 10.43 3.62
N ASP A 33 13.23 11.28 2.81
CA ASP A 33 12.84 12.67 2.59
C ASP A 33 11.81 12.75 1.44
N TYR A 34 10.55 12.52 1.78
CA TYR A 34 9.40 12.67 0.89
C TYR A 34 8.32 13.52 1.57
N THR A 35 7.75 14.45 0.81
CA THR A 35 6.77 15.44 1.31
C THR A 35 5.39 14.84 1.58
N TYR A 36 5.10 13.68 0.99
CA TYR A 36 3.84 12.97 1.15
C TYR A 36 4.06 11.47 0.99
N LYS A 37 3.53 10.67 1.90
CA LYS A 37 3.74 9.21 1.96
C LYS A 37 2.40 8.51 1.91
N VAL A 38 2.20 7.68 0.89
CA VAL A 38 0.96 6.90 0.68
C VAL A 38 1.26 5.42 0.88
N GLY A 39 0.48 4.76 1.74
CA GLY A 39 0.56 3.33 1.96
C GLY A 39 -0.46 2.57 1.12
N VAL A 40 -0.03 1.65 0.27
CA VAL A 40 -0.90 0.77 -0.52
C VAL A 40 -0.94 -0.61 0.13
N ILE A 41 -1.89 -0.81 1.05
CA ILE A 41 -1.91 -1.89 2.05
C ILE A 41 -2.92 -2.99 1.70
N SER A 42 -2.62 -4.23 2.07
CA SER A 42 -3.54 -5.37 1.99
C SER A 42 -3.48 -6.18 3.29
N GLY A 43 -4.52 -6.98 3.55
CA GLY A 43 -4.50 -8.03 4.57
C GLY A 43 -4.42 -9.41 3.92
N THR A 44 -3.95 -10.41 4.67
CA THR A 44 -3.97 -11.81 4.25
C THR A 44 -5.04 -12.56 5.06
N GLY A 45 -5.93 -13.28 4.38
CA GLY A 45 -7.11 -13.86 5.04
C GLY A 45 -6.85 -14.96 6.07
N ASP A 46 -5.67 -15.59 6.05
CA ASP A 46 -5.24 -16.59 7.02
C ASP A 46 -4.62 -15.99 8.30
N ARG A 47 -4.48 -14.66 8.37
CA ARG A 47 -4.02 -13.96 9.58
C ARG A 47 -5.14 -13.82 10.60
N ARG A 48 -4.79 -13.53 11.85
CA ARG A 48 -5.77 -13.27 12.91
C ARG A 48 -6.36 -11.88 12.74
N ASP A 49 -7.56 -11.65 13.24
CA ASP A 49 -8.23 -10.34 13.16
C ASP A 49 -7.38 -9.23 13.76
N GLU A 50 -6.74 -9.52 14.90
CA GLU A 50 -5.85 -8.59 15.59
C GLU A 50 -4.62 -8.22 14.74
N ASP A 51 -4.07 -9.17 13.98
CA ASP A 51 -2.94 -8.91 13.09
C ASP A 51 -3.36 -7.97 11.94
N ILE A 52 -4.56 -8.17 11.38
CA ILE A 52 -5.10 -7.33 10.29
C ILE A 52 -5.40 -5.92 10.80
N ARG A 53 -6.03 -5.79 11.98
CA ARG A 53 -6.21 -4.47 12.61
C ARG A 53 -4.88 -3.79 12.89
N GLU A 54 -3.89 -4.55 13.37
CA GLU A 54 -2.56 -4.00 13.65
C GLU A 54 -1.87 -3.48 12.39
N LEU A 55 -2.01 -4.15 11.24
CA LEU A 55 -1.54 -3.63 9.94
C LEU A 55 -2.15 -2.26 9.63
N GLY A 56 -3.47 -2.13 9.81
CA GLY A 56 -4.17 -0.86 9.64
C GLY A 56 -3.67 0.22 10.60
N SER A 57 -3.51 -0.11 11.88
CA SER A 57 -3.03 0.82 12.91
C SER A 57 -1.57 1.26 12.69
N ILE A 58 -0.68 0.36 12.25
CA ILE A 58 0.70 0.72 11.91
C ILE A 58 0.70 1.65 10.70
N SER A 59 -0.08 1.34 9.67
CA SER A 59 -0.18 2.16 8.47
C SER A 59 -0.64 3.58 8.78
N ALA A 60 -1.68 3.72 9.61
CA ALA A 60 -2.25 5.02 9.97
C ALA A 60 -1.33 5.91 10.80
N LYS A 61 -0.30 5.35 11.45
CA LYS A 61 0.73 6.12 12.17
C LYS A 61 1.83 6.65 11.26
N ASN A 62 1.95 6.11 10.05
CA ASN A 62 3.15 6.25 9.22
C ASN A 62 2.89 6.85 7.84
N PHE A 63 1.65 6.80 7.35
CA PHE A 63 1.29 7.33 6.04
C PHE A 63 0.32 8.50 6.18
N ASP A 64 0.39 9.44 5.24
CA ASP A 64 -0.49 10.60 5.14
C ASP A 64 -1.83 10.24 4.45
N GLU A 65 -1.84 9.15 3.68
CA GLU A 65 -2.99 8.59 2.97
C GLU A 65 -2.81 7.07 2.80
N ILE A 66 -3.93 6.35 2.78
CA ILE A 66 -3.94 4.89 2.62
C ILE A 66 -4.82 4.46 1.46
N ILE A 67 -4.28 3.60 0.60
CA ILE A 67 -5.02 2.87 -0.42
C ILE A 67 -5.14 1.43 0.06
N ILE A 68 -6.36 1.00 0.36
CA ILE A 68 -6.67 -0.38 0.73
C ILE A 68 -6.95 -1.17 -0.54
N ARG A 69 -6.20 -2.25 -0.72
CA ARG A 69 -6.39 -3.24 -1.77
C ARG A 69 -6.80 -4.57 -1.14
N CYS A 70 -7.40 -5.42 -1.95
CA CYS A 70 -7.76 -6.77 -1.54
C CYS A 70 -7.63 -7.70 -2.74
N ASP A 71 -6.51 -8.43 -2.79
CA ASP A 71 -6.30 -9.41 -3.84
C ASP A 71 -7.24 -10.61 -3.71
N LYS A 72 -7.28 -11.42 -4.77
CA LYS A 72 -8.09 -12.64 -4.86
C LYS A 72 -7.70 -13.72 -3.85
N ASN A 73 -6.62 -13.54 -3.08
CA ASN A 73 -6.09 -14.51 -2.15
C ASN A 73 -6.74 -14.39 -0.75
N LEU A 74 -8.04 -14.68 -0.73
CA LEU A 74 -8.91 -14.43 0.40
C LEU A 74 -8.77 -15.43 1.57
N ARG A 75 -8.15 -16.59 1.32
CA ARG A 75 -7.77 -17.63 2.32
C ARG A 75 -8.80 -17.87 3.44
N GLY A 76 -10.09 -17.95 3.07
CA GLY A 76 -11.18 -18.28 4.00
C GLY A 76 -11.91 -17.09 4.63
N ARG A 77 -11.53 -15.85 4.31
CA ARG A 77 -12.29 -14.63 4.63
C ARG A 77 -12.91 -14.03 3.38
N THR A 78 -13.84 -13.10 3.51
CA THR A 78 -14.28 -12.26 2.40
C THR A 78 -13.36 -11.05 2.23
N ALA A 79 -13.43 -10.41 1.06
CA ALA A 79 -12.71 -9.16 0.84
C ALA A 79 -13.21 -8.07 1.80
N GLU A 80 -14.53 -8.02 2.00
CA GLU A 80 -15.21 -7.08 2.88
C GLU A 80 -14.75 -7.24 4.33
N GLU A 81 -14.57 -8.47 4.82
CA GLU A 81 -14.06 -8.72 6.16
C GLU A 81 -12.64 -8.20 6.35
N ILE A 82 -11.74 -8.46 5.39
CA ILE A 82 -10.35 -7.99 5.44
C ILE A 82 -10.32 -6.46 5.41
N ILE A 83 -11.06 -5.85 4.49
CA ILE A 83 -11.14 -4.39 4.36
C ILE A 83 -11.67 -3.78 5.66
N THR A 84 -12.75 -4.33 6.21
CA THR A 84 -13.35 -3.83 7.46
C THR A 84 -12.34 -3.86 8.60
N LEU A 85 -11.59 -4.95 8.76
CA LEU A 85 -10.56 -5.07 9.81
C LEU A 85 -9.40 -4.09 9.61
N LEU A 86 -8.95 -3.87 8.37
CA LEU A 86 -7.94 -2.84 8.10
C LEU A 86 -8.46 -1.44 8.45
N GLN A 87 -9.69 -1.13 8.06
CA GLN A 87 -10.34 0.15 8.35
C GLN A 87 -10.54 0.36 9.86
N GLU A 88 -10.93 -0.67 10.61
CA GLU A 88 -10.98 -0.62 12.08
C GLU A 88 -9.62 -0.25 12.67
N GLY A 89 -8.56 -0.91 12.18
CA GLY A 89 -7.18 -0.61 12.57
C GLY A 89 -6.78 0.84 12.30
N ILE A 90 -7.07 1.34 11.10
CA ILE A 90 -6.77 2.71 10.67
C ILE A 90 -7.55 3.73 11.52
N ASN A 91 -8.87 3.55 11.60
CA ASN A 91 -9.77 4.49 12.26
C ASN A 91 -9.56 4.53 13.78
N SER A 92 -9.06 3.46 14.38
CA SER A 92 -8.67 3.46 15.80
C SER A 92 -7.50 4.42 16.12
N VAL A 93 -6.68 4.75 15.13
CA VAL A 93 -5.54 5.67 15.26
C VAL A 93 -5.90 7.06 14.78
N ASN A 94 -6.46 7.16 13.57
CA ASN A 94 -6.84 8.43 12.96
C ASN A 94 -8.10 8.24 12.08
N PRO A 95 -9.30 8.53 12.59
CA PRO A 95 -10.55 8.37 11.85
C PRO A 95 -10.70 9.38 10.69
N ASN A 96 -9.87 10.43 10.65
CA ASN A 96 -9.89 11.44 9.59
C ASN A 96 -8.81 11.20 8.53
N LEU A 97 -8.02 10.11 8.63
CA LEU A 97 -6.98 9.80 7.66
C LEU A 97 -7.64 9.49 6.29
N PRO A 98 -7.21 10.14 5.20
CA PRO A 98 -7.69 9.81 3.87
C PRO A 98 -7.45 8.34 3.56
N GLN A 99 -8.53 7.64 3.22
CA GLN A 99 -8.51 6.23 2.85
C GLN A 99 -9.36 6.01 1.61
N MET A 100 -8.91 5.14 0.71
CA MET A 100 -9.69 4.69 -0.43
C MET A 100 -9.54 3.19 -0.64
N VAL A 101 -10.56 2.57 -1.21
CA VAL A 101 -10.55 1.13 -1.51
C VAL A 101 -10.45 0.94 -3.01
N ILE A 102 -9.36 0.35 -3.47
CA ILE A 102 -9.17 -0.10 -4.86
C ILE A 102 -8.70 -1.55 -4.80
N ALA A 103 -9.65 -2.49 -4.86
CA ALA A 103 -9.38 -3.89 -4.59
C ALA A 103 -8.32 -4.51 -5.53
N ASN A 104 -8.33 -4.14 -6.81
CA ASN A 104 -7.43 -4.69 -7.82
C ASN A 104 -6.08 -3.95 -7.83
N GLU A 105 -4.98 -4.71 -7.73
CA GLU A 105 -3.60 -4.20 -7.82
C GLU A 105 -3.36 -3.25 -8.99
N ASN A 106 -3.65 -3.72 -10.20
CA ASN A 106 -3.33 -3.00 -11.42
C ASN A 106 -4.13 -1.72 -11.52
N LEU A 107 -5.40 -1.75 -11.09
CA LEU A 107 -6.23 -0.55 -11.04
C LEU A 107 -5.73 0.45 -9.99
N ALA A 108 -5.22 -0.03 -8.84
CA ALA A 108 -4.64 0.85 -7.82
C ALA A 108 -3.36 1.53 -8.34
N LEU A 109 -2.48 0.77 -9.00
CA LEU A 109 -1.25 1.29 -9.60
C LEU A 109 -1.54 2.27 -10.75
N GLU A 110 -2.51 1.95 -11.61
CA GLU A 110 -2.97 2.85 -12.68
C GLU A 110 -3.56 4.13 -12.11
N TYR A 111 -4.41 4.02 -11.09
CA TYR A 111 -4.99 5.17 -10.40
C TYR A 111 -3.90 6.10 -9.83
N ILE A 112 -2.88 5.54 -9.17
CA ILE A 112 -1.75 6.30 -8.66
C ILE A 112 -1.00 7.00 -9.79
N TYR A 113 -0.73 6.31 -10.89
CA TYR A 113 -0.04 6.90 -12.03
C TYR A 113 -0.82 8.07 -12.66
N GLU A 114 -2.14 7.99 -12.72
CA GLU A 114 -2.99 9.05 -13.29
C GLU A 114 -3.27 10.19 -12.30
N ASN A 115 -3.15 9.95 -10.99
CA ASN A 115 -3.56 10.88 -9.94
C ASN A 115 -2.46 11.13 -8.89
N TYR A 116 -1.19 10.99 -9.28
CA TYR A 116 -0.09 11.11 -8.32
C TYR A 116 -0.05 12.49 -7.67
N LYS A 117 0.44 12.52 -6.44
CA LYS A 117 0.83 13.77 -5.77
C LYS A 117 2.31 14.04 -6.08
N PRO A 118 2.67 15.19 -6.66
CA PRO A 118 4.07 15.51 -6.94
C PRO A 118 4.94 15.43 -5.68
N GLY A 119 6.07 14.75 -5.78
CA GLY A 119 7.01 14.51 -4.68
C GLY A 119 6.61 13.40 -3.72
N ALA A 120 5.51 12.67 -3.99
CA ALA A 120 5.05 11.62 -3.09
C ALA A 120 5.81 10.29 -3.23
N LEU A 121 5.87 9.55 -2.13
CA LEU A 121 6.28 8.16 -2.07
C LEU A 121 5.06 7.25 -1.90
N TYR A 122 4.87 6.35 -2.85
CA TYR A 122 3.85 5.30 -2.80
C TYR A 122 4.51 3.98 -2.37
N THR A 123 4.25 3.55 -1.14
CA THR A 123 4.79 2.30 -0.59
C THR A 123 3.77 1.19 -0.76
N ILE A 124 4.06 0.23 -1.63
CA ILE A 124 3.18 -0.89 -1.95
C ILE A 124 3.65 -2.17 -1.25
N MET A 125 2.74 -2.76 -0.48
CA MET A 125 2.91 -4.06 0.15
C MET A 125 2.28 -5.13 -0.77
N CYS A 126 3.13 -5.94 -1.39
CA CYS A 126 2.72 -6.92 -2.39
C CYS A 126 2.62 -8.33 -1.77
N ASP A 127 1.56 -9.08 -2.09
CA ASP A 127 1.47 -10.53 -1.79
C ASP A 127 2.35 -11.33 -2.77
N VAL A 128 2.35 -10.93 -4.05
CA VAL A 128 3.21 -11.48 -5.11
C VAL A 128 3.89 -10.35 -5.86
N VAL A 129 5.22 -10.26 -5.76
CA VAL A 129 5.98 -9.14 -6.32
C VAL A 129 6.03 -9.14 -7.84
N ALA A 130 5.94 -10.29 -8.51
CA ALA A 130 6.01 -10.33 -9.98
C ALA A 130 4.94 -9.44 -10.65
N GLY A 131 3.68 -9.52 -10.20
CA GLY A 131 2.57 -8.74 -10.79
C GLY A 131 2.76 -7.23 -10.65
N ALA A 132 2.94 -6.77 -9.40
CA ALA A 132 3.18 -5.35 -9.12
C ALA A 132 4.41 -4.81 -9.86
N LEU A 133 5.52 -5.56 -9.87
CA LEU A 133 6.73 -5.12 -10.54
C LEU A 133 6.55 -5.01 -12.05
N ASP A 134 5.89 -5.98 -12.67
CA ASP A 134 5.65 -5.97 -14.11
C ASP A 134 4.77 -4.77 -14.49
N LYS A 135 3.72 -4.49 -13.71
CA LYS A 135 2.88 -3.31 -13.94
C LYS A 135 3.61 -1.99 -13.69
N ILE A 136 4.41 -1.88 -12.62
CA ILE A 136 5.20 -0.65 -12.38
C ILE A 136 6.23 -0.42 -13.49
N LYS A 137 6.87 -1.48 -14.00
CA LYS A 137 7.80 -1.38 -15.13
C LYS A 137 7.09 -0.95 -16.41
N GLU A 138 5.92 -1.51 -16.71
CA GLU A 138 5.07 -1.10 -17.83
C GLU A 138 4.75 0.40 -17.75
N LEU A 139 4.28 0.87 -16.58
CA LEU A 139 3.99 2.28 -16.33
C LEU A 139 5.23 3.16 -16.50
N LYS A 140 6.39 2.70 -16.05
CA LYS A 140 7.66 3.43 -16.20
C LYS A 140 8.07 3.56 -17.67
N SER A 141 7.97 2.47 -18.44
CA SER A 141 8.22 2.51 -19.89
C SER A 141 7.26 3.45 -20.62
N ARG A 142 6.00 3.53 -20.18
CA ARG A 142 5.02 4.48 -20.73
C ARG A 142 5.40 5.94 -20.45
N GLU A 143 5.93 6.24 -19.27
CA GLU A 143 6.44 7.58 -18.93
C GLU A 143 7.67 7.97 -19.76
N ASP A 144 8.58 7.01 -19.99
CA ASP A 144 9.82 7.24 -20.74
C ASP A 144 9.59 7.37 -22.26
N GLY A 145 8.49 6.78 -22.77
CA GLY A 145 8.07 6.91 -24.16
C GLY A 145 7.28 8.19 -24.49
N ASN A 146 6.88 8.96 -23.47
CA ASN A 146 6.17 10.24 -23.56
C ASN A 146 7.12 11.42 -23.28
#